data_AF-A0A952U052-F1
#
_entry.id   AF-A0A952U052-F1
#
_cell.length_a   1.000
_cell.length_b   1.000
_cell.length_c   1.000
_cell.angle_alpha   90.00
_cell.angle_beta   90.00
_cell.angle_gamma   90.00
#
_symmetry.space_group_name_H-M   'P 1'
#
loop_
_entity.id
_entity.type
_entity.pdbx_description
1 polymer ?
#
loop_
_entity_poly.entity_id
_entity_poly.type
_entity_poly.pdbx_seq_one_letter_code
_entity_poly.pdbx_strand_id
1 'polypeptide(L)'
;MNSMGPAGSASGSNQAFTGKTINLQGVAAFASLVELLSQELGTAAGKMQGQLPNGPETFDKLMGELDLNSQGFVRKLILISQPGAPLMLRFQCAWNKNQGEGKSEIVGGVTADYFLGVAVEDIVPQGRALARYIEDIFAVLDRMVTLGHSSKLANMSIPVSQLEAFEANEEDLVAPYEGRQPSESI
;
A
#
# COMPACT_ATOMS: atom_id res chain seq x y z
N MET A 1 25.91 -41.86 -61.89
CA MET A 1 26.01 -42.01 -60.42
C MET A 1 26.25 -40.61 -59.86
N ASN A 2 25.38 -39.92 -59.14
CA ASN A 2 24.18 -40.30 -58.39
C ASN A 2 23.10 -39.21 -58.49
N SER A 3 21.87 -39.69 -58.38
CA SER A 3 20.61 -38.98 -58.23
C SER A 3 20.56 -38.06 -57.00
N MET A 4 20.09 -36.83 -57.18
CA MET A 4 19.56 -35.99 -56.11
C MET A 4 18.03 -36.01 -56.21
N GLY A 5 17.40 -36.76 -55.31
CA GLY A 5 15.97 -36.74 -55.01
C GLY A 5 15.70 -36.10 -53.64
N PRO A 6 14.44 -35.75 -53.32
CA PRO A 6 14.12 -34.52 -52.58
C PRO A 6 13.71 -34.72 -51.10
N ALA A 7 13.59 -33.57 -50.42
CA ALA A 7 12.70 -33.26 -49.30
C ALA A 7 12.67 -34.22 -48.10
N GLY A 8 13.36 -33.82 -47.02
CA GLY A 8 13.06 -34.25 -45.66
C GLY A 8 12.68 -33.03 -44.82
N SER A 9 11.38 -32.82 -44.65
CA SER A 9 10.79 -31.87 -43.72
C SER A 9 11.25 -32.18 -42.29
N ALA A 10 12.02 -31.30 -41.67
CA ALA A 10 12.12 -31.24 -40.21
C ALA A 10 11.14 -30.17 -39.74
N SER A 11 9.96 -30.65 -39.36
CA SER A 11 8.89 -29.91 -38.70
C SER A 11 9.43 -28.92 -37.68
N GLY A 12 8.86 -27.72 -37.72
CA GLY A 12 9.14 -26.68 -36.77
C GLY A 12 8.89 -27.12 -35.33
N SER A 13 9.84 -26.80 -34.47
CA SER A 13 9.51 -26.29 -33.15
C SER A 13 9.56 -24.76 -33.23
N ASN A 14 8.62 -24.16 -33.96
CA ASN A 14 8.08 -22.88 -33.51
C ASN A 14 7.33 -23.21 -32.22
N GLN A 15 8.08 -23.39 -31.12
CA GLN A 15 7.47 -23.11 -29.83
C GLN A 15 7.02 -21.66 -29.98
N ALA A 16 5.69 -21.49 -30.02
CA ALA A 16 5.12 -20.18 -29.89
C ALA A 16 5.74 -19.63 -28.60
N PHE A 17 6.66 -18.68 -28.77
CA PHE A 17 7.13 -17.87 -27.67
C PHE A 17 5.86 -17.20 -27.18
N THR A 18 5.23 -17.78 -26.16
CA THR A 18 4.10 -17.16 -25.46
C THR A 18 4.72 -16.05 -24.61
N GLY A 19 5.40 -15.11 -25.27
CA GLY A 19 5.97 -13.94 -24.64
C GLY A 19 4.79 -13.15 -24.12
N LYS A 20 4.47 -13.32 -22.84
CA LYS A 20 3.61 -12.38 -22.14
C LYS A 20 4.30 -11.02 -22.32
N THR A 21 3.69 -10.14 -23.09
CA THR A 21 4.20 -8.78 -23.26
C THR A 21 4.25 -8.14 -21.88
N ILE A 22 5.45 -7.88 -21.38
CA ILE A 22 5.64 -7.17 -20.12
C ILE A 22 5.07 -5.76 -20.32
N ASN A 23 4.14 -5.36 -19.45
CA ASN A 23 3.68 -3.98 -19.41
C ASN A 23 4.78 -3.09 -18.79
N LEU A 24 5.75 -2.70 -19.62
CA LEU A 24 6.87 -1.83 -19.23
C LEU A 24 6.41 -0.45 -18.76
N GLN A 25 5.27 0.03 -19.26
CA GLN A 25 4.65 1.27 -18.80
C GLN A 25 4.19 1.14 -17.34
N GLY A 26 3.57 0.02 -16.97
CA GLY A 26 3.17 -0.26 -15.60
C GLY A 26 4.35 -0.43 -14.64
N VAL A 27 5.45 -1.03 -15.11
CA VAL A 27 6.70 -1.11 -14.33
C VAL A 27 7.30 0.29 -14.11
N ALA A 28 7.36 1.10 -15.16
CA ALA A 28 7.87 2.48 -15.07
C ALA A 28 6.99 3.34 -14.16
N ALA A 29 5.67 3.26 -14.30
CA ALA A 29 4.72 3.99 -13.45
C ALA A 29 4.85 3.59 -11.97
N PHE A 30 5.05 2.30 -11.68
CA PHE A 30 5.32 1.85 -10.33
C PHE A 30 6.62 2.41 -9.76
N ALA A 31 7.71 2.39 -10.54
CA ALA A 31 8.97 2.96 -10.12
C ALA A 31 8.84 4.47 -9.85
N SER A 32 8.17 5.21 -10.74
CA SER A 32 7.89 6.63 -10.58
C SER A 32 7.01 6.91 -9.36
N LEU A 33 6.02 6.08 -9.07
CA LEU A 33 5.18 6.24 -7.87
C LEU A 33 6.01 6.06 -6.60
N VAL A 34 6.84 5.02 -6.52
CA VAL A 34 7.70 4.77 -5.35
C VAL A 34 8.66 5.93 -5.13
N GLU A 35 9.29 6.43 -6.20
CA GLU A 35 10.18 7.59 -6.13
C GLU A 35 9.44 8.84 -5.67
N LEU A 36 8.29 9.15 -6.28
CA LEU A 36 7.48 10.31 -5.91
C LEU A 36 7.03 10.24 -4.44
N LEU A 37 6.56 9.09 -3.97
CA LEU A 37 6.19 8.92 -2.57
C LEU A 37 7.40 9.04 -1.65
N SER A 38 8.57 8.51 -2.03
CA SER A 38 9.77 8.66 -1.20
C SER A 38 10.17 10.12 -0.99
N GLN A 39 10.04 10.94 -2.05
CA GLN A 39 10.31 12.38 -2.01
C GLN A 39 9.27 13.13 -1.16
N GLU A 40 7.98 12.88 -1.39
CA GLU A 40 6.90 13.57 -0.69
C GLU A 40 6.82 13.18 0.80
N LEU A 41 7.20 11.95 1.17
CA LEU A 41 7.27 11.47 2.57
C LEU A 41 8.61 11.81 3.24
N GLY A 42 9.55 12.45 2.54
CA GLY A 42 10.84 12.85 3.10
C GLY A 42 11.75 11.69 3.49
N THR A 43 11.58 10.52 2.85
CA THR A 43 12.38 9.32 3.12
C THR A 43 13.46 9.11 2.07
N ALA A 44 14.54 8.44 2.43
CA ALA A 44 15.43 7.89 1.41
C ALA A 44 14.66 6.86 0.57
N ALA A 45 14.82 6.89 -0.75
CA ALA A 45 14.22 5.90 -1.64
C ALA A 45 14.57 4.49 -1.13
N GLY A 46 13.55 3.76 -0.68
CA GLY A 46 13.76 2.47 -0.03
C GLY A 46 14.01 1.34 -1.02
N LYS A 47 13.77 0.09 -0.61
CA LYS A 47 14.06 -1.08 -1.44
C LYS A 47 12.95 -1.30 -2.47
N MET A 48 13.29 -1.25 -3.75
CA MET A 48 12.41 -1.68 -4.84
C MET A 48 12.82 -3.09 -5.29
N GLN A 49 11.87 -4.01 -5.36
CA GLN A 49 12.07 -5.38 -5.82
C GLN A 49 10.99 -5.74 -6.85
N GLY A 50 11.41 -6.19 -8.03
CA GLY A 50 10.53 -6.88 -8.98
C GLY A 50 10.76 -8.38 -8.88
N GLN A 51 9.71 -9.16 -8.58
CA GLN A 51 9.82 -10.61 -8.56
C GLN A 51 9.42 -11.17 -9.92
N LEU A 52 10.35 -11.91 -10.52
CA LEU A 52 10.17 -12.64 -11.76
C LEU A 52 9.95 -14.12 -11.40
N PRO A 53 8.77 -14.73 -11.62
CA PRO A 53 8.53 -16.07 -11.12
C PRO A 53 9.31 -17.17 -11.86
N ASN A 54 9.74 -16.96 -13.12
CA ASN A 54 10.39 -18.00 -13.93
C ASN A 54 11.56 -17.51 -14.83
N GLY A 55 12.22 -16.41 -14.50
CA GLY A 55 13.27 -15.79 -15.33
C GLY A 55 12.85 -14.45 -15.93
N PRO A 56 13.72 -13.78 -16.73
CA PRO A 56 13.66 -12.35 -17.09
C PRO A 56 12.43 -11.86 -17.87
N GLU A 57 11.39 -12.68 -18.03
CA GLU A 57 10.33 -12.47 -19.02
C GLU A 57 8.94 -12.17 -18.44
N THR A 58 8.76 -12.12 -17.11
CA THR A 58 7.44 -11.82 -16.51
C THR A 58 7.56 -11.09 -15.17
N PHE A 59 7.31 -9.77 -15.12
CA PHE A 59 7.08 -9.09 -13.83
C PHE A 59 5.67 -9.40 -13.35
N ASP A 60 5.50 -10.51 -12.62
CA ASP A 60 4.19 -10.87 -12.07
C ASP A 60 3.91 -10.17 -10.72
N LYS A 61 4.94 -9.57 -10.09
CA LYS A 61 4.79 -8.78 -8.86
C LYS A 61 5.87 -7.72 -8.73
N LEU A 62 5.44 -6.49 -8.49
CA LEU A 62 6.24 -5.33 -8.15
C LEU A 62 6.04 -5.02 -6.66
N MET A 63 7.16 -4.79 -5.96
CA MET A 63 7.16 -4.43 -4.55
C MET A 63 8.10 -3.25 -4.30
N GLY A 64 7.62 -2.27 -3.55
CA GLY A 64 8.42 -1.13 -3.11
C GLY A 64 8.26 -0.97 -1.60
N GLU A 65 9.36 -0.93 -0.87
CA GLU A 65 9.36 -0.68 0.57
C GLU A 65 9.91 0.72 0.84
N LEU A 66 9.20 1.50 1.65
CA LEU A 66 9.66 2.77 2.19
C LEU A 66 9.72 2.66 3.72
N ASP A 67 10.91 2.86 4.28
CA ASP A 67 11.13 2.93 5.72
C ASP A 67 11.09 4.40 6.15
N LEU A 68 9.97 4.83 6.77
CA LEU A 68 9.75 6.24 7.14
C LEU A 68 10.38 6.58 8.49
N ASN A 69 10.47 5.62 9.40
CA ASN A 69 11.15 5.78 10.67
C ASN A 69 11.74 4.44 11.11
N SER A 70 12.89 4.49 11.77
CA SER A 70 13.57 3.31 12.31
C SER A 70 14.05 3.48 13.75
N GLN A 71 13.90 4.66 14.38
CA GLN A 71 14.45 4.90 15.72
C GLN A 71 13.41 4.64 16.81
N GLY A 72 13.46 3.46 17.44
CA GLY A 72 12.59 3.04 18.56
C GLY A 72 11.12 2.78 18.17
N PHE A 73 10.62 3.48 17.15
CA PHE A 73 9.32 3.31 16.54
C PHE A 73 9.47 3.16 15.03
N VAL A 74 9.03 2.03 14.49
CA VAL A 74 9.16 1.69 13.08
C VAL A 74 7.89 2.08 12.36
N ARG A 75 8.03 2.82 11.25
CA ARG A 75 6.98 3.03 10.25
C ARG A 75 7.49 2.52 8.91
N LYS A 76 6.79 1.56 8.32
CA LYS A 76 7.10 1.01 7.00
C LYS A 76 5.86 1.01 6.13
N LEU A 77 6.00 1.49 4.89
CA LEU A 77 5.03 1.37 3.83
C LEU A 77 5.53 0.36 2.79
N ILE A 78 4.69 -0.60 2.42
CA ILE A 78 4.99 -1.58 1.38
C ILE A 78 3.94 -1.42 0.27
N LEU A 79 4.40 -1.05 -0.92
CA LEU A 79 3.61 -0.99 -2.14
C LEU A 79 3.69 -2.34 -2.84
N ILE A 80 2.56 -2.91 -3.24
CA ILE A 80 2.49 -4.19 -3.94
C ILE A 80 1.54 -4.04 -5.13
N SER A 81 2.02 -4.33 -6.33
CA SER A 81 1.19 -4.31 -7.54
C SER A 81 1.67 -5.34 -8.56
N GLN A 82 0.84 -5.64 -9.55
CA GLN A 82 1.32 -6.18 -10.83
C GLN A 82 1.35 -5.02 -11.85
N PRO A 83 2.16 -5.10 -12.92
CA PRO A 83 2.14 -4.08 -13.97
C PRO A 83 0.75 -3.94 -14.60
N GLY A 84 0.17 -2.74 -14.60
CA GLY A 84 -1.20 -2.48 -15.10
C GLY A 84 -2.32 -3.01 -14.21
N ALA A 85 -2.03 -3.40 -12.97
CA ALA A 85 -3.01 -3.91 -12.00
C ALA A 85 -3.21 -2.94 -10.83
N PRO A 86 -4.29 -3.13 -10.04
CA PRO A 86 -4.54 -2.37 -8.82
C PRO A 86 -3.39 -2.39 -7.80
N LEU A 87 -3.21 -1.27 -7.10
CA LEU A 87 -2.17 -1.10 -6.08
C LEU A 87 -2.68 -1.49 -4.69
N MET A 88 -1.90 -2.30 -3.98
CA MET A 88 -2.06 -2.55 -2.56
C MET A 88 -0.99 -1.77 -1.76
N LEU A 89 -1.43 -1.11 -0.70
CA LEU A 89 -0.59 -0.41 0.26
C LEU A 89 -0.67 -1.15 1.60
N ARG A 90 0.46 -1.61 2.09
CA ARG A 90 0.58 -2.23 3.41
C ARG A 90 1.35 -1.33 4.34
N PHE A 91 0.71 -0.93 5.42
CA PHE A 91 1.26 -0.08 6.46
C PHE A 91 1.67 -0.95 7.64
N GLN A 92 2.86 -0.70 8.17
CA GLN A 92 3.36 -1.36 9.37
C GLN A 92 3.87 -0.30 10.34
N CYS A 93 3.26 -0.25 11.53
CA CYS A 93 3.73 0.57 12.64
C CYS A 93 4.04 -0.33 13.83
N ALA A 94 5.22 -0.17 14.44
CA ALA A 94 5.59 -1.02 15.57
C ALA A 94 6.61 -0.37 16.51
N TRP A 95 6.51 -0.68 17.81
CA TRP A 95 7.57 -0.41 18.78
C TRP A 95 8.69 -1.44 18.66
N ASN A 96 9.93 -0.93 18.63
CA ASN A 96 11.13 -1.75 18.61
C ASN A 96 11.94 -1.48 19.88
N LYS A 97 12.18 -2.52 20.70
CA LYS A 97 12.84 -2.34 21.99
C LYS A 97 14.34 -2.11 21.87
N ASN A 98 15.00 -2.61 20.83
CA ASN A 98 16.46 -2.73 20.80
C ASN A 98 17.04 -2.50 19.40
N GLN A 99 17.42 -1.26 19.08
CA GLN A 99 18.41 -1.00 18.03
C GLN A 99 19.81 -1.01 18.68
N GLY A 100 20.45 -2.18 18.70
CA GLY A 100 21.82 -2.30 19.22
C GLY A 100 22.49 -3.67 19.01
N GLU A 101 21.72 -4.76 19.00
CA GLU A 101 22.31 -6.12 19.09
C GLU A 101 21.88 -7.08 17.95
N GLY A 102 21.64 -6.55 16.74
CA GLY A 102 21.40 -7.38 15.56
C GLY A 102 20.09 -8.20 15.57
N LYS A 103 19.31 -8.14 16.64
CA LYS A 103 17.96 -8.71 16.76
C LYS A 103 16.98 -7.63 17.16
N SER A 104 16.39 -7.01 16.15
CA SER A 104 15.23 -6.13 16.30
C SER A 104 14.03 -6.97 16.76
N GLU A 105 13.66 -6.91 18.03
CA GLU A 105 12.46 -7.56 18.54
C GLU A 105 11.29 -6.57 18.50
N ILE A 106 10.27 -6.90 17.70
CA ILE A 106 9.03 -6.14 17.62
C ILE A 106 8.21 -6.44 18.88
N VAL A 107 8.00 -5.43 19.72
CA VAL A 107 7.35 -5.57 21.03
C VAL A 107 5.83 -5.46 20.92
N GLY A 108 5.35 -4.74 19.90
CA GLY A 108 3.94 -4.54 19.62
C GLY A 108 3.78 -3.66 18.39
N GLY A 109 2.80 -3.97 17.54
CA GLY A 109 2.60 -3.25 16.30
C GLY A 109 1.26 -3.57 15.64
N VAL A 110 0.93 -2.75 14.65
CA VAL A 110 -0.25 -2.89 13.81
C VAL A 110 0.19 -3.01 12.35
N THR A 111 -0.47 -3.87 11.61
CA THR A 111 -0.36 -3.94 10.15
C THR A 111 -1.74 -3.69 9.57
N ALA A 112 -1.81 -2.84 8.54
CA ALA A 112 -3.05 -2.53 7.84
C ALA A 112 -2.82 -2.57 6.34
N ASP A 113 -3.73 -3.22 5.62
CA ASP A 113 -3.67 -3.34 4.16
C ASP A 113 -4.81 -2.50 3.56
N TYR A 114 -4.46 -1.65 2.60
CA TYR A 114 -5.39 -0.81 1.84
C TYR A 114 -5.27 -1.15 0.37
N PHE A 115 -6.42 -1.33 -0.28
CA PHE A 115 -6.48 -1.69 -1.70
C PHE A 115 -7.03 -0.52 -2.50
N LEU A 116 -6.22 0.00 -3.42
CA LEU A 116 -6.63 1.00 -4.40
C LEU A 116 -7.03 0.28 -5.68
N GLY A 117 -8.34 0.25 -5.96
CA GLY A 117 -8.94 -0.47 -7.09
C GLY A 117 -8.63 0.10 -8.48
N VAL A 118 -7.53 0.83 -8.64
CA VAL A 118 -7.11 1.50 -9.87
C VAL A 118 -5.64 1.18 -10.17
N ALA A 119 -5.29 1.16 -11.45
CA ALA A 119 -3.94 0.86 -11.89
C ALA A 119 -2.96 1.95 -11.44
N VAL A 120 -1.69 1.59 -11.29
CA VAL A 120 -0.65 2.49 -10.78
C VAL A 120 -0.48 3.72 -11.68
N GLU A 121 -0.60 3.53 -12.99
CA GLU A 121 -0.56 4.57 -14.01
C GLU A 121 -1.57 5.71 -13.75
N ASP A 122 -2.75 5.37 -13.25
CA ASP A 122 -3.83 6.33 -12.94
C ASP A 122 -3.63 7.01 -11.57
N ILE A 123 -2.80 6.41 -10.70
CA ILE A 123 -2.46 6.94 -9.37
C ILE A 123 -1.36 7.98 -9.47
N VAL A 124 -0.36 7.82 -10.34
CA VAL A 124 0.82 8.70 -10.43
C VAL A 124 0.47 10.19 -10.47
N PRO A 125 -0.50 10.66 -11.30
CA PRO A 125 -0.86 12.09 -11.33
C PRO A 125 -1.37 12.63 -9.99
N GLN A 126 -1.91 11.76 -9.14
CA GLN A 126 -2.47 12.08 -7.82
C GLN A 126 -1.50 11.75 -6.68
N GLY A 127 -0.26 11.34 -6.97
CA GLY A 127 0.63 10.76 -5.98
C GLY A 127 0.96 11.67 -4.79
N ARG A 128 0.94 13.01 -4.96
CA ARG A 128 1.11 13.94 -3.81
C ARG A 128 -0.07 13.91 -2.85
N ALA A 129 -1.29 13.80 -3.38
CA ALA A 129 -2.48 13.65 -2.55
C ALA A 129 -2.45 12.31 -1.81
N LEU A 130 -2.00 11.25 -2.51
CA LEU A 130 -1.79 9.94 -1.90
C LEU A 130 -0.75 9.99 -0.77
N ALA A 131 0.36 10.72 -0.93
CA ALA A 131 1.37 10.89 0.12
C ALA A 131 0.79 11.52 1.39
N ARG A 132 -0.06 12.55 1.26
CA ARG A 132 -0.77 13.16 2.40
C ARG A 132 -1.70 12.16 3.09
N TYR A 133 -2.44 11.38 2.30
CA TYR A 133 -3.34 10.36 2.83
C TYR A 133 -2.56 9.24 3.55
N ILE A 134 -1.39 8.87 3.05
CA ILE A 134 -0.48 7.93 3.70
C ILE A 134 -0.03 8.44 5.07
N GLU A 135 0.35 9.72 5.18
CA GLU A 135 0.70 10.35 6.47
C GLU A 135 -0.48 10.35 7.45
N ASP A 136 -1.69 10.65 6.97
CA ASP A 136 -2.90 10.60 7.80
C ASP A 136 -3.16 9.19 8.35
N ILE A 137 -3.00 8.16 7.50
CA ILE A 137 -3.10 6.75 7.93
C ILE A 137 -2.03 6.43 8.97
N PHE A 138 -0.76 6.82 8.74
CA PHE A 138 0.30 6.61 9.71
C PHE A 138 -0.02 7.28 11.05
N ALA A 139 -0.51 8.52 11.04
CA ALA A 139 -0.87 9.23 12.26
C ALA A 139 -1.99 8.52 13.06
N VAL A 140 -2.91 7.82 12.39
CA VAL A 140 -3.93 6.98 13.05
C VAL A 140 -3.29 5.71 13.62
N LEU A 141 -2.52 4.98 12.81
CA LEU A 141 -1.89 3.72 13.22
C LEU A 141 -0.91 3.92 14.39
N ASP A 142 -0.17 5.03 14.41
CA ASP A 142 0.74 5.35 15.50
C ASP A 142 0.02 5.55 16.82
N ARG A 143 -1.14 6.23 16.79
CA ARG A 143 -1.97 6.38 17.98
C ARG A 143 -2.49 5.03 18.45
N MET A 144 -2.93 4.15 17.54
CA MET A 144 -3.36 2.81 17.91
C MET A 144 -2.25 2.01 18.59
N VAL A 145 -1.04 2.02 18.04
CA VAL A 145 0.13 1.33 18.63
C VAL A 145 0.52 1.94 19.97
N THR A 146 0.51 3.27 20.08
CA THR A 146 0.84 3.99 21.33
C THR A 146 -0.18 3.72 22.43
N LEU A 147 -1.48 3.70 22.09
CA LEU A 147 -2.56 3.37 23.01
C LEU A 147 -2.48 1.90 23.45
N GLY A 148 -2.27 0.97 22.52
CA GLY A 148 -2.10 -0.46 22.82
C GLY A 148 -0.86 -0.78 23.65
N HIS A 149 0.20 0.01 23.53
CA HIS A 149 1.42 -0.09 24.34
C HIS A 149 1.32 0.68 25.68
N SER A 150 0.27 1.47 25.89
CA SER A 150 0.07 2.22 27.13
C SER A 150 -0.60 1.36 28.19
N SER A 151 0.11 1.10 29.29
CA SER A 151 -0.43 0.43 30.49
C SER A 151 -1.57 1.20 31.17
N LYS A 152 -1.86 2.45 30.73
CA LYS A 152 -3.02 3.23 31.18
C LYS A 152 -4.35 2.67 30.67
N LEU A 153 -4.39 2.07 29.48
CA LEU A 153 -5.61 1.47 28.91
C LEU A 153 -5.81 0.02 29.33
N ALA A 154 -4.73 -0.70 29.64
CA ALA A 154 -4.80 -2.10 30.11
C ALA A 154 -5.64 -2.26 31.40
N ASN A 155 -5.83 -1.17 32.17
CA ASN A 155 -6.65 -1.13 33.38
C ASN A 155 -7.88 -0.20 33.26
N MET A 156 -8.18 0.34 32.07
CA MET A 156 -9.41 1.09 31.85
C MET A 156 -10.54 0.11 31.51
N SER A 157 -11.25 -0.37 32.53
CA SER A 157 -12.59 -0.90 32.34
C SER A 157 -13.50 0.27 31.99
N ILE A 158 -13.89 0.41 30.71
CA ILE A 158 -14.94 1.36 30.33
C ILE A 158 -16.25 0.79 30.88
N PRO A 159 -16.93 1.44 31.85
CA PRO A 159 -18.22 0.97 32.33
C PRO A 159 -19.24 1.04 31.19
N VAL A 160 -20.10 0.04 31.07
CA VAL A 160 -21.14 -0.04 30.02
C VAL A 160 -21.99 1.23 29.94
N SER A 161 -22.25 1.88 31.07
CA SER A 161 -22.99 3.15 31.14
C SER A 161 -22.32 4.32 30.42
N GLN A 162 -20.98 4.31 30.24
CA GLN A 162 -20.29 5.33 29.45
C GLN A 162 -20.39 5.04 27.96
N LEU A 163 -20.50 3.77 27.54
CA LEU A 163 -20.74 3.39 26.14
C LEU A 163 -22.14 3.78 25.68
N GLU A 164 -23.16 3.54 26.51
CA GLU A 164 -24.53 3.98 26.24
C GLU A 164 -24.64 5.52 26.12
N ALA A 165 -23.83 6.28 26.87
CA ALA A 165 -23.78 7.73 26.78
C ALA A 165 -23.10 8.26 25.48
N PHE A 166 -22.27 7.45 24.80
CA PHE A 166 -21.76 7.79 23.48
C PHE A 166 -22.79 7.52 22.39
N GLU A 167 -23.52 6.41 22.46
CA GLU A 167 -24.59 6.09 21.52
C GLU A 167 -25.77 7.09 21.62
N ALA A 168 -26.13 7.52 22.84
CA ALA A 168 -27.19 8.50 23.05
C ALA A 168 -26.88 9.90 22.49
N ASN A 169 -25.61 10.25 22.25
CA ASN A 169 -25.22 11.54 21.67
C ASN A 169 -25.14 11.53 20.13
N GLU A 170 -25.12 10.36 19.48
CA GLU A 170 -25.17 10.28 18.02
C GLU A 170 -26.58 10.54 17.46
N GLU A 171 -27.63 10.29 18.25
CA GLU A 171 -29.02 10.58 17.86
C GLU A 171 -29.35 12.09 17.84
N ASP A 172 -28.57 12.93 18.53
CA ASP A 172 -28.82 14.37 18.64
C ASP A 172 -28.13 15.20 17.51
N LEU A 173 -27.34 14.55 16.65
CA LEU A 173 -26.65 15.19 15.53
C LEU A 173 -27.34 15.03 14.17
N VAL A 174 -28.45 14.27 14.10
CA VAL A 174 -29.29 14.20 12.90
C VAL A 174 -30.42 15.22 13.00
N ALA A 175 -30.06 16.50 12.92
CA ALA A 175 -31.07 17.53 12.66
C ALA A 175 -31.63 17.29 11.25
N PRO A 176 -32.96 17.09 11.07
CA PRO A 176 -33.55 17.03 9.74
C PRO A 176 -33.29 18.35 9.02
N TYR A 177 -32.77 18.27 7.80
CA TYR A 177 -32.59 19.41 6.91
C TYR A 177 -33.98 19.90 6.48
N GLU A 178 -34.68 20.66 7.34
CA GLU A 178 -35.89 21.36 6.96
C GLU A 178 -35.51 22.55 6.08
N GLY A 179 -35.93 22.45 4.81
CA GLY A 179 -35.65 23.41 3.76
C GLY A 179 -36.01 24.84 4.16
N ARG A 180 -34.98 25.70 4.22
CA ARG A 180 -35.14 27.14 4.31
C ARG A 180 -35.72 27.64 2.99
N GLN A 181 -37.02 27.94 2.95
CA GLN A 181 -37.62 28.69 1.85
C GLN A 181 -36.99 30.10 1.76
N PRO A 182 -36.82 30.66 0.56
CA PRO A 182 -36.40 32.05 0.40
C PRO A 182 -37.61 32.95 0.65
N SER A 183 -37.62 33.71 1.74
CA SER A 183 -38.59 34.79 1.88
C SER A 183 -38.10 36.00 1.09
N GLU A 184 -38.67 36.18 -0.10
CA GLU A 184 -38.68 37.42 -0.87
C GLU A 184 -39.35 38.56 -0.09
N SER A 185 -38.83 39.77 -0.34
CA SER A 185 -39.44 41.12 -0.32
C SER A 185 -40.58 41.46 0.66
N ILE A 186 -40.40 42.53 1.46
CA ILE A 186 -40.93 43.91 1.24
C ILE A 186 -40.02 44.89 1.99
#